data_AF-A0A6N6T6S9-F1
#
_entry.id   AF-A0A6N6T6S9-F1
#
_cell.length_a   1.000
_cell.length_b   1.000
_cell.length_c   1.000
_cell.angle_alpha   90.00
_cell.angle_beta   90.00
_cell.angle_gamma   90.00
#
_symmetry.space_group_name_H-M   'P 1'
#
loop_
_entity.id
_entity.type
_entity.pdbx_description
1 polymer ?
#
loop_
_entity_poly.entity_id
_entity_poly.type
_entity_poly.pdbx_seq_one_letter_code
_entity_poly.pdbx_strand_id
1 'polypeptide(L)'
;MLVKAQLAAKIGEIIKAHRWSQQKAAEMVGLTQPKLSSLLRGQFRGISEAKMFDCLTRLGRDVRIVVGPPRRDATAGRVAVAFNRGR
;
A
#
# COMPACT_ATOMS: atom_id res chain seq x y z
N MET A 1 10.99 2.43 -6.27
CA MET A 1 9.81 1.64 -6.68
C MET A 1 8.55 2.51 -6.56
N LEU A 2 7.96 2.92 -7.68
CA LEU A 2 6.80 3.82 -7.70
C LEU A 2 5.56 3.18 -7.05
N VAL A 3 5.30 1.90 -7.32
CA VAL A 3 4.17 1.12 -6.76
C VAL A 3 4.18 1.15 -5.24
N LYS A 4 5.31 0.79 -4.60
CA LYS A 4 5.42 0.85 -3.14
C LYS A 4 5.27 2.26 -2.60
N ALA A 5 5.80 3.28 -3.27
CA ALA A 5 5.62 4.67 -2.84
C ALA A 5 4.13 5.07 -2.84
N GLN A 6 3.39 4.71 -3.89
CA GLN A 6 1.95 4.96 -4.01
C GLN A 6 1.15 4.22 -2.92
N LEU A 7 1.44 2.94 -2.68
CA LEU A 7 0.79 2.16 -1.62
C LEU A 7 1.09 2.75 -0.23
N ALA A 8 2.34 3.12 0.04
CA ALA A 8 2.74 3.69 1.33
C ALA A 8 2.09 5.05 1.58
N ALA A 9 2.02 5.90 0.54
CA ALA A 9 1.30 7.15 0.59
C ALA A 9 -0.18 6.90 0.94
N LYS A 10 -0.82 5.92 0.29
CA LYS A 10 -2.23 5.63 0.57
C LYS A 10 -2.47 5.11 1.98
N ILE A 11 -1.61 4.22 2.47
CA ILE A 11 -1.65 3.74 3.86
C ILE A 11 -1.50 4.93 4.82
N GLY A 12 -0.54 5.81 4.56
CA GLY A 12 -0.31 7.02 5.37
C GLY A 12 -1.50 7.98 5.39
N GLU A 13 -2.15 8.22 4.26
CA GLU A 13 -3.36 9.04 4.17
C GLU A 13 -4.48 8.48 5.05
N ILE A 14 -4.74 7.17 4.96
CA ILE A 14 -5.82 6.52 5.72
C ILE A 14 -5.53 6.58 7.22
N ILE A 15 -4.30 6.26 7.64
CA ILE A 15 -3.88 6.35 9.05
C ILE A 15 -4.07 7.78 9.59
N LYS A 16 -3.66 8.79 8.82
CA LYS A 16 -3.83 10.21 9.21
C LYS A 16 -5.30 10.58 9.38
N ALA A 17 -6.18 10.10 8.50
CA ALA A 17 -7.61 10.37 8.59
C ALA A 17 -8.24 9.78 9.88
N HIS A 18 -7.74 8.64 10.35
CA HIS A 18 -8.20 8.03 11.62
C HIS A 18 -7.64 8.69 12.89
N ARG A 19 -6.67 9.61 12.78
CA ARG A 19 -6.01 10.29 13.92
C ARG A 19 -5.45 9.32 14.98
N TRP A 20 -4.95 8.16 14.56
CA TRP A 20 -4.34 7.21 15.48
C TRP A 20 -2.96 7.66 15.93
N SER A 21 -2.57 7.25 17.15
CA SER A 21 -1.16 7.27 17.55
C SER A 21 -0.36 6.32 16.65
N GLN A 22 0.96 6.51 16.59
CA GLN A 22 1.80 5.66 15.75
C GLN A 22 1.79 4.19 16.19
N GLN A 23 1.66 3.93 17.49
CA GLN A 23 1.54 2.58 18.05
C GLN A 23 0.22 1.92 17.63
N LYS A 24 -0.90 2.60 17.85
CA LYS A 24 -2.21 2.11 17.43
C LYS A 24 -2.26 1.88 15.92
N ALA A 25 -1.70 2.78 15.13
CA ALA A 25 -1.61 2.62 13.69
C ALA A 25 -0.82 1.36 13.30
N ALA A 26 0.29 1.08 13.98
CA ALA A 26 1.12 -0.10 13.74
C ALA A 26 0.35 -1.40 14.03
N GLU A 27 -0.37 -1.45 15.15
CA GLU A 27 -1.25 -2.56 15.50
C GLU A 27 -2.34 -2.77 14.44
N MET A 28 -3.05 -1.72 14.06
CA MET A 28 -4.14 -1.79 13.09
C MET A 28 -3.68 -2.30 11.72
N VAL A 29 -2.50 -1.88 11.25
CA VAL A 29 -1.95 -2.36 9.96
C VAL A 29 -1.16 -3.67 10.08
N GLY A 30 -1.03 -4.24 11.28
CA GLY A 30 -0.32 -5.50 11.51
C GLY A 30 1.19 -5.41 11.24
N LEU A 31 1.82 -4.29 11.64
CA LEU A 31 3.26 -4.05 11.58
C LEU A 31 3.80 -3.67 12.97
N THR A 32 5.11 -3.79 13.15
CA THR A 32 5.76 -3.17 14.31
C THR A 32 5.86 -1.65 14.10
N GLN A 33 5.88 -0.86 15.18
CA GLN A 33 6.02 0.60 15.08
C GLN A 33 7.25 1.04 14.26
N PRO A 34 8.46 0.44 14.41
CA PRO A 34 9.60 0.78 13.57
C PRO A 34 9.37 0.47 12.09
N LYS A 35 8.76 -0.67 11.76
CA LYS A 35 8.44 -1.04 10.36
C LYS A 35 7.44 -0.08 9.75
N LEU A 36 6.40 0.32 10.48
CA LEU A 36 5.44 1.32 10.02
C LEU A 36 6.13 2.69 9.81
N SER A 37 6.99 3.10 10.74
CA SER A 37 7.76 4.34 10.62
C SER A 37 8.62 4.37 9.35
N SER A 38 9.35 3.29 9.09
CA SER A 38 10.16 3.13 7.87
C SER A 38 9.29 3.14 6.61
N LEU A 39 8.17 2.42 6.60
CA LEU A 39 7.21 2.40 5.50
C LEU A 39 6.75 3.81 5.11
N LEU A 40 6.32 4.61 6.10
CA LEU A 40 5.80 5.96 5.88
C LEU A 40 6.89 6.96 5.44
N ARG A 41 8.16 6.66 5.70
CA ARG A 41 9.32 7.43 5.23
C ARG A 41 9.88 6.95 3.88
N GLY A 42 9.18 6.03 3.21
CA GLY A 42 9.62 5.51 1.91
C GLY A 42 10.72 4.44 1.99
N GLN A 43 11.01 3.93 3.19
CA GLN A 43 12.03 2.90 3.42
C GLN A 43 11.38 1.50 3.35
N PHE A 44 11.38 0.91 2.16
CA PHE A 44 10.64 -0.33 1.89
C PHE A 44 11.46 -1.62 2.07
N ARG A 45 12.70 -1.54 2.55
CA ARG A 45 13.55 -2.73 2.73
C ARG A 45 12.88 -3.68 3.72
N GLY A 46 12.70 -4.94 3.32
CA GLY A 46 12.03 -5.95 4.15
C GLY A 46 10.50 -5.85 4.23
N ILE A 47 9.86 -5.00 3.40
CA ILE A 47 8.40 -4.93 3.27
C ILE A 47 8.01 -5.29 1.84
N SER A 48 7.29 -6.40 1.68
CA SER A 48 6.77 -6.85 0.38
C SER A 48 5.52 -6.08 -0.04
N GLU A 49 5.21 -6.05 -1.33
CA GLU A 49 3.96 -5.47 -1.85
C GLU A 49 2.74 -6.22 -1.29
N ALA A 50 2.84 -7.55 -1.16
CA ALA A 50 1.82 -8.38 -0.51
C ALA A 50 1.52 -7.91 0.92
N LYS A 51 2.56 -7.55 1.71
CA LYS A 51 2.34 -7.03 3.07
C LYS A 51 1.69 -5.65 3.05
N MET A 52 1.95 -4.84 2.03
CA MET A 52 1.28 -3.54 1.86
C MET A 52 -0.19 -3.70 1.45
N PHE A 53 -0.53 -4.71 0.65
CA PHE A 53 -1.92 -5.08 0.39
C PHE A 53 -2.64 -5.52 1.66
N ASP A 54 -2.01 -6.36 2.49
CA ASP A 54 -2.53 -6.75 3.82
C ASP A 54 -2.74 -5.54 4.76
N CYS A 55 -1.87 -4.53 4.71
CA CYS A 55 -2.11 -3.29 5.45
C CYS A 55 -3.39 -2.59 4.97
N LEU A 56 -3.64 -2.53 3.66
CA LEU A 56 -4.82 -1.89 3.10
C LEU A 56 -6.11 -2.67 3.43
N THR A 57 -6.09 -3.99 3.39
CA THR A 57 -7.25 -4.82 3.77
C THR A 57 -7.59 -4.66 5.25
N ARG A 58 -6.58 -4.63 6.13
CA ARG A 58 -6.77 -4.34 7.56
C ARG A 58 -7.33 -2.95 7.85
N LEU A 59 -7.06 -1.99 6.95
CA LEU A 59 -7.65 -0.65 6.98
C LEU A 59 -9.05 -0.58 6.34
N GLY A 60 -9.68 -1.74 6.10
CA GLY A 60 -11.04 -1.83 5.54
C GLY A 60 -11.11 -1.47 4.05
N ARG A 61 -10.02 -1.65 3.30
CA ARG A 61 -10.00 -1.40 1.84
C ARG A 61 -9.93 -2.69 1.07
N ASP A 62 -10.85 -2.86 0.13
CA ASP A 62 -10.75 -3.92 -0.84
C ASP A 62 -9.57 -3.68 -1.78
N VAL A 63 -8.71 -4.68 -1.93
CA VAL A 63 -7.62 -4.69 -2.90
C VAL A 63 -7.99 -5.63 -4.04
N ARG A 64 -8.05 -5.08 -5.25
CA ARG A 64 -8.30 -5.86 -6.47
C ARG A 64 -7.05 -5.85 -7.34
N ILE A 65 -6.61 -7.02 -7.75
CA ILE A 65 -5.51 -7.21 -8.70
C ILE A 65 -6.14 -7.55 -10.04
N VAL A 66 -5.86 -6.75 -11.06
CA VAL A 66 -6.40 -6.92 -12.41
C VAL A 66 -5.26 -7.26 -13.35
N VAL A 67 -5.36 -8.39 -14.03
CA VAL A 67 -4.42 -8.79 -15.09
C VAL A 67 -5.08 -8.53 -16.42
N GLY A 68 -4.48 -7.64 -17.21
CA GLY A 68 -4.99 -7.27 -18.53
C GLY A 68 -4.63 -8.28 -19.61
N PRO A 69 -5.25 -8.17 -20.81
CA PRO A 69 -4.86 -8.96 -21.98
C PRO A 69 -3.40 -8.67 -22.39
N PRO A 70 -2.78 -9.55 -23.20
CA PRO A 70 -1.45 -9.28 -23.76
C PRO A 70 -1.44 -7.95 -24.52
N ARG A 71 -0.32 -7.25 -24.47
CA ARG A 71 -0.14 -6.03 -25.25
C ARG A 71 0.03 -6.40 -26.73
N ARG A 72 -0.49 -5.56 -27.62
CA ARG A 72 -0.39 -5.78 -29.08
C ARG A 72 1.04 -5.64 -29.58
N ASP A 73 1.84 -4.85 -28.89
CA ASP A 73 3.28 -4.75 -29.06
C ASP A 73 3.98 -5.80 -28.17
N ALA A 74 5.08 -6.40 -28.65
CA ALA A 74 5.86 -7.42 -27.93
C ALA A 74 6.63 -6.88 -26.70
N THR A 75 6.16 -5.77 -26.12
CA THR A 75 6.76 -5.16 -24.94
C THR A 75 6.24 -5.80 -23.67
N ALA A 76 7.09 -5.86 -22.65
CA ALA A 76 6.69 -6.32 -21.33
C ALA A 76 5.51 -5.51 -20.78
N GLY A 77 4.65 -6.17 -20.00
CA GLY A 77 3.61 -5.52 -19.22
C GLY A 77 4.18 -4.61 -18.14
N ARG A 78 3.31 -3.85 -17.47
CA ARG A 78 3.68 -2.99 -16.34
C ARG A 78 2.78 -3.25 -15.15
N VAL A 79 3.35 -3.13 -13.95
CA VAL A 79 2.57 -3.08 -12.71
C VAL A 79 2.23 -1.62 -12.41
N ALA A 80 0.97 -1.36 -12.14
CA ALA A 80 0.48 -0.04 -11.77
C ALA A 80 -0.58 -0.17 -10.67
N VAL A 81 -0.69 0.86 -9.84
CA VAL A 81 -1.73 0.95 -8.80
C VAL A 81 -2.69 2.06 -9.19
N ALA A 82 -3.98 1.75 -9.16
CA ALA A 82 -5.05 2.73 -9.30
C ALA A 82 -5.84 2.79 -7.99
N PHE A 83 -6.04 3.98 -7.45
CA PHE A 83 -6.89 4.19 -6.28
C PHE A 83 -8.22 4.73 -6.74
N ASN A 84 -9.30 4.01 -6.41
CA ASN A 84 -10.62 4.53 -6.65
C ASN A 84 -10.85 5.71 -5.70
N ARG A 85 -11.15 6.89 -6.25
CA ARG A 85 -11.70 7.99 -5.45
C ARG A 85 -13.15 7.61 -5.20
N GLY A 86 -13.44 7.00 -4.05
CA GLY A 86 -14.81 6.88 -3.59
C GLY A 86 -15.46 8.27 -3.52
N ARG A 87 -16.75 8.34 -3.83
CA ARG A 87 -17.59 9.49 -3.43
C ARG A 87 -17.48 9.72 -1.93
#